data_AF-A0A0T9NG59-F1
#
_entry.id   AF-A0A0T9NG59-F1
#
_cell.length_a   1.000
_cell.length_b   1.000
_cell.length_c   1.000
_cell.angle_alpha   90.00
_cell.angle_beta   90.00
_cell.angle_gamma   90.00
#
_symmetry.space_group_name_H-M   'P 1'
#
loop_
_entity.id
_entity.type
_entity.pdbx_description
1 polymer ?
#
loop_
_entity_poly.entity_id
_entity_poly.type
_entity_poly.pdbx_seq_one_letter_code
_entity_poly.pdbx_strand_id
1 'polypeptide(L)'
;MRTIIITVKNSTQNHISIDNSPNFIDQVLYINGHRLSEPDSDPPILMLKNELLTITISWQGDRTKSMIGLTFDDVFINIGQNSMGNLGLTHGSKLSVSKYKVLDQKPWSMYIELIDL
;
A
#
# COMPACT_ATOMS: atom_id res chain seq x y z
N MET A 1 2.44 -13.23 -13.93
CA MET A 1 2.03 -11.90 -13.45
C MET A 1 1.15 -12.07 -12.22
N ARG A 2 1.50 -11.37 -11.14
CA ARG A 2 0.80 -11.42 -9.84
C ARG A 2 0.11 -10.07 -9.64
N THR A 3 -1.16 -10.08 -9.24
CA THR A 3 -1.91 -8.87 -8.94
C THR A 3 -2.24 -8.85 -7.45
N ILE A 4 -1.88 -7.74 -6.81
CA ILE A 4 -2.21 -7.46 -5.41
C ILE A 4 -3.13 -6.24 -5.40
N ILE A 5 -4.23 -6.31 -4.65
CA ILE A 5 -5.20 -5.23 -4.50
C ILE A 5 -5.26 -4.85 -3.02
N ILE A 6 -4.97 -3.61 -2.70
CA ILE A 6 -5.05 -3.08 -1.34
C ILE A 6 -6.09 -1.98 -1.33
N THR A 7 -7.06 -2.11 -0.43
CA THR A 7 -8.01 -1.03 -0.13
C THR A 7 -7.59 -0.39 1.18
N VAL A 8 -7.29 0.90 1.12
CA VAL A 8 -6.97 1.71 2.29
C VAL A 8 -8.18 2.59 2.60
N LYS A 9 -8.54 2.71 3.88
CA LYS A 9 -9.50 3.69 4.38
C LYS A 9 -8.81 4.62 5.36
N ASN A 10 -8.93 5.92 5.14
CA ASN A 10 -8.47 6.92 6.10
C ASN A 10 -9.62 7.24 7.07
N SER A 11 -9.59 6.66 8.27
CA SER A 11 -10.52 7.00 9.36
C SER A 11 -9.87 7.92 10.42
N THR A 12 -8.71 8.51 10.11
CA THR A 12 -8.01 9.48 10.99
C THR A 12 -8.68 10.86 10.94
N GLN A 13 -8.34 11.75 11.87
CA GLN A 13 -8.79 13.15 11.82
C GLN A 13 -8.09 13.95 10.71
N ASN A 14 -6.93 13.50 10.24
CA ASN A 14 -6.06 14.24 9.34
C ASN A 14 -6.14 13.73 7.90
N HIS A 15 -5.69 14.55 6.96
CA HIS A 15 -5.37 14.03 5.63
C HIS A 15 -4.09 13.22 5.71
N ILE A 16 -3.92 12.36 4.72
CA ILE A 16 -2.82 11.41 4.66
C ILE A 16 -2.10 11.59 3.33
N SER A 17 -0.83 11.97 3.36
CA SER A 17 0.01 12.00 2.16
C SER A 17 0.60 10.62 1.91
N ILE A 18 0.49 10.11 0.69
CA ILE A 18 1.07 8.84 0.26
C ILE A 18 2.25 9.16 -0.63
N ASP A 19 3.45 8.80 -0.16
CA ASP A 19 4.64 8.82 -0.99
C ASP A 19 4.47 7.81 -2.15
N ASN A 20 4.73 8.30 -3.35
CA ASN A 20 4.47 7.62 -4.60
C ASN A 20 5.76 7.28 -5.34
N SER A 21 6.86 7.13 -4.61
CA SER A 21 8.13 6.60 -5.11
C SER A 21 8.20 5.07 -4.93
N PRO A 22 7.62 4.26 -5.84
CA PRO A 22 7.77 2.82 -5.76
C PRO A 22 9.24 2.46 -6.02
N ASN A 23 9.86 1.77 -5.07
CA ASN A 23 11.30 1.48 -5.14
C ASN A 23 11.70 0.37 -6.13
N PHE A 24 10.93 0.10 -7.20
CA PHE A 24 11.07 -1.18 -7.93
C PHE A 24 10.84 -1.14 -9.44
N ILE A 25 11.86 -1.60 -10.17
CA ILE A 25 11.93 -1.74 -11.64
C ILE A 25 10.97 -2.83 -12.18
N ASP A 26 10.47 -3.73 -11.32
CA ASP A 26 9.69 -4.92 -11.70
C ASP A 26 8.19 -4.84 -11.35
N GLN A 27 7.71 -3.69 -10.89
CA GLN A 27 6.34 -3.47 -10.42
C GLN A 27 5.68 -2.31 -11.16
N VAL A 28 4.40 -2.46 -11.47
CA VAL A 28 3.55 -1.38 -11.98
C VAL A 28 2.49 -1.08 -10.92
N LEU A 29 2.52 0.15 -10.41
CA LEU A 29 1.60 0.63 -9.38
C LEU A 29 0.44 1.38 -10.03
N TYR A 30 -0.77 1.14 -9.55
CA TYR A 30 -1.96 1.87 -9.91
C TYR A 30 -2.64 2.36 -8.65
N ILE A 31 -3.02 3.64 -8.61
CA ILE A 31 -3.80 4.21 -7.51
C ILE A 31 -5.11 4.73 -8.06
N ASN A 32 -6.22 4.23 -7.50
CA ASN A 32 -7.58 4.42 -8.01
C ASN A 32 -7.70 4.14 -9.53
N GLY A 33 -6.94 3.16 -10.02
CA GLY A 33 -6.90 2.78 -11.44
C GLY A 33 -5.95 3.60 -12.32
N HIS A 34 -5.36 4.67 -11.80
CA HIS A 34 -4.37 5.48 -12.51
C HIS A 34 -2.98 4.86 -12.35
N ARG A 35 -2.35 4.50 -13.46
CA ARG A 35 -0.97 3.99 -13.49
C ARG A 35 -0.03 5.11 -13.04
N LEU A 36 0.81 4.84 -12.05
CA LEU A 36 1.91 5.73 -11.70
C LEU A 36 3.07 5.54 -12.68
N SER A 37 3.63 6.66 -13.10
CA SER A 37 4.43 6.78 -14.32
C SER A 37 5.83 6.22 -14.10
N GLU A 38 6.52 6.69 -13.05
CA GLU A 38 7.86 6.30 -12.59
C GLU A 38 8.05 6.74 -11.11
N PRO A 39 9.08 6.24 -10.39
CA PRO A 39 9.46 6.78 -9.10
C PRO A 39 9.83 8.26 -9.23
N ASP A 40 9.36 9.10 -8.30
CA ASP A 40 9.69 10.54 -8.18
C ASP A 40 9.12 11.48 -9.28
N SER A 41 8.31 11.00 -10.23
CA SER A 41 7.73 11.85 -11.28
C SER A 41 6.32 12.36 -10.97
N ASP A 42 5.54 11.59 -10.22
CA ASP A 42 4.16 11.94 -9.89
C ASP A 42 4.15 12.75 -8.56
N PRO A 43 3.15 13.61 -8.29
CA PRO A 43 3.01 14.25 -6.98
C PRO A 43 2.50 13.27 -5.91
N PRO A 44 2.87 13.45 -4.62
CA PRO A 44 2.32 12.66 -3.52
C PRO A 44 0.79 12.64 -3.55
N ILE A 45 0.20 11.50 -3.21
CA ILE A 45 -1.25 11.33 -3.28
C ILE A 45 -1.85 11.71 -1.94
N LEU A 46 -2.75 12.68 -1.96
CA LEU A 46 -3.47 13.11 -0.77
C LEU A 46 -4.74 12.29 -0.58
N MET A 47 -4.90 11.67 0.59
CA MET A 47 -6.06 10.91 1.00
C MET A 47 -6.79 11.64 2.13
N LEU A 48 -7.98 12.15 1.86
CA LEU A 48 -8.80 12.90 2.79
C LEU A 48 -9.43 12.01 3.86
N LYS A 49 -9.92 12.64 4.93
CA LYS A 49 -10.68 11.96 5.98
C LYS A 49 -11.89 11.23 5.39
N ASN A 50 -12.10 10.00 5.83
CA ASN A 50 -13.11 9.03 5.38
C ASN A 50 -12.98 8.61 3.91
N GLU A 51 -11.89 8.96 3.23
CA GLU A 51 -11.66 8.54 1.86
C GLU A 51 -11.27 7.05 1.81
N LEU A 52 -11.59 6.43 0.68
CA LEU A 52 -11.17 5.09 0.30
C LEU A 52 -10.25 5.19 -0.91
N LEU A 53 -9.13 4.50 -0.85
CA LEU A 53 -8.13 4.48 -1.91
C LEU A 53 -7.78 3.04 -2.24
N THR A 54 -7.81 2.71 -3.53
CA THR A 54 -7.47 1.38 -4.04
C THR A 54 -6.10 1.42 -4.68
N ILE A 55 -5.18 0.63 -4.17
CA ILE A 55 -3.84 0.43 -4.70
C ILE A 55 -3.81 -0.92 -5.38
N THR A 56 -3.53 -0.95 -6.68
CA THR A 56 -3.31 -2.18 -7.43
C THR A 56 -1.85 -2.28 -7.83
N ILE A 57 -1.23 -3.43 -7.56
CA ILE A 57 0.15 -3.71 -7.95
C ILE A 57 0.13 -4.85 -8.93
N SER A 58 0.61 -4.58 -10.15
CA SER A 58 0.91 -5.59 -11.14
C SER A 58 2.39 -5.92 -11.08
N TRP A 59 2.70 -7.17 -10.78
CA TRP A 59 4.07 -7.61 -10.51
C TRP A 59 4.48 -8.74 -11.45
N GLN A 60 5.69 -8.62 -12.01
CA GLN A 60 6.26 -9.59 -12.94
C GLN A 60 7.55 -10.26 -12.44
N GLY A 61 8.06 -9.91 -11.26
CA GLY A 61 9.32 -10.45 -10.73
C GLY A 61 9.23 -11.84 -10.09
N ASP A 62 10.34 -12.58 -10.15
CA ASP A 62 10.50 -13.92 -9.57
C ASP A 62 11.01 -13.90 -8.11
N ARG A 63 11.35 -12.73 -7.56
CA ARG A 63 12.06 -12.61 -6.27
C ARG A 63 11.18 -12.17 -5.10
N THR A 64 11.31 -12.88 -4.00
CA THR A 64 10.56 -12.86 -2.73
C THR A 64 10.59 -11.57 -1.89
N LYS A 65 11.02 -10.42 -2.45
CA LYS A 65 11.07 -9.16 -1.70
C LYS A 65 10.16 -8.11 -2.35
N SER A 66 8.86 -8.38 -2.35
CA SER A 66 7.86 -7.33 -2.54
C SER A 66 7.88 -6.49 -1.26
N MET A 67 8.20 -5.20 -1.35
CA MET A 67 8.02 -4.28 -0.23
C MET A 67 7.41 -3.01 -0.81
N ILE A 68 6.10 -2.84 -0.72
CA ILE A 68 5.50 -1.53 -0.99
C ILE A 68 5.56 -0.77 0.31
N GLY A 69 6.40 0.26 0.37
CA GLY A 69 6.39 1.24 1.44
C GLY A 69 5.34 2.30 1.12
N LEU A 70 4.28 2.36 1.93
CA LEU A 70 3.38 3.49 1.98
C LEU A 70 3.78 4.30 3.20
N THR A 71 4.32 5.48 2.98
CA THR A 71 4.58 6.43 4.06
C THR A 71 3.37 7.35 4.17
N PHE A 72 2.82 7.47 5.37
CA PHE A 72 1.73 8.36 5.75
C PHE A 72 2.20 9.22 6.92
N ASP A 73 2.71 10.42 6.65
CA ASP A 73 3.39 11.26 7.64
C ASP A 73 4.46 10.47 8.44
N ASP A 74 4.15 10.05 9.67
CA ASP A 74 5.00 9.25 10.59
C ASP A 74 4.72 7.73 10.57
N VAL A 75 3.83 7.27 9.70
CA VAL A 75 3.42 5.87 9.60
C VAL A 75 4.07 5.28 8.37
N PHE A 76 4.81 4.20 8.53
CA PHE A 76 5.23 3.37 7.40
C PHE A 76 4.41 2.09 7.40
N ILE A 77 3.84 1.76 6.25
CA ILE A 77 3.24 0.46 5.97
C ILE A 77 4.06 -0.18 4.88
N ASN A 78 4.74 -1.28 5.22
CA ASN A 78 5.47 -2.11 4.29
C ASN A 78 4.66 -3.38 4.01
N ILE A 79 4.32 -3.60 2.76
CA ILE A 79 3.53 -4.76 2.33
C ILE A 79 4.45 -5.68 1.54
N GLY A 80 4.53 -6.95 1.96
CA GLY A 80 5.40 -7.91 1.31
C GLY A 80 4.89 -9.34 1.31
N GLN A 81 5.68 -10.21 0.67
CA GLN A 81 5.45 -11.65 0.67
C GLN A 81 6.56 -12.36 1.44
N ASN A 82 6.20 -13.37 2.22
CA ASN A 82 7.19 -14.26 2.82
C ASN A 82 7.70 -15.28 1.80
N SER A 83 8.64 -16.14 2.21
CA SER A 83 9.22 -17.20 1.35
C SER A 83 8.21 -18.21 0.81
N MET A 84 7.02 -18.29 1.40
CA MET A 84 5.92 -19.16 0.97
C MET A 84 4.92 -18.45 0.04
N GLY A 85 5.14 -17.17 -0.27
CA GLY A 85 4.24 -16.37 -1.11
C GLY A 85 2.99 -15.85 -0.40
N ASN A 86 2.91 -15.97 0.93
CA ASN A 86 1.82 -15.40 1.72
C ASN A 86 2.06 -13.90 1.91
N LEU A 87 0.99 -13.10 1.77
CA LEU A 87 1.03 -11.68 2.11
C LEU A 87 1.25 -11.48 3.61
N GLY A 88 2.12 -10.52 3.93
CA GLY A 88 2.30 -9.96 5.25
C GLY A 88 2.42 -8.45 5.19
N LEU A 89 2.13 -7.80 6.31
CA LEU A 89 2.28 -6.37 6.49
C LEU A 89 3.18 -6.14 7.69
N THR A 90 4.21 -5.33 7.51
CA THR A 90 4.96 -4.74 8.63
C THR A 90 4.61 -3.26 8.68
N HIS A 91 4.18 -2.79 9.84
CA HIS A 91 3.91 -1.39 10.07
C HIS A 91 4.75 -0.88 11.23
N GLY A 92 4.99 0.43 11.23
CA GLY A 92 5.44 1.14 12.42
C GLY A 92 5.02 2.60 12.36
N SER A 93 4.58 3.10 13.50
CA SER A 93 4.32 4.51 13.72
C SER A 93 4.28 4.77 15.23
N LYS A 94 4.37 6.04 15.64
CA LYS A 94 4.01 6.49 16.99
C LYS A 94 2.52 6.85 17.13
N LEU A 95 1.76 6.95 16.03
CA LEU A 95 0.51 7.75 15.98
C LEU A 95 -0.72 7.06 15.36
N SER A 96 -0.60 5.87 14.78
CA SER A 96 -1.76 5.10 14.29
C SER A 96 -1.52 3.60 14.29
N VAL A 97 -2.52 2.86 14.78
CA VAL A 97 -2.59 1.40 14.68
C VAL A 97 -3.45 1.07 13.47
N SER A 98 -2.87 0.41 12.47
CA SER A 98 -3.64 -0.07 11.32
C SER A 98 -4.43 -1.31 11.73
N LYS A 99 -5.77 -1.28 11.61
CA LYS A 99 -6.51 -2.53 11.53
C LYS A 99 -6.32 -3.05 10.12
N TYR A 100 -5.73 -4.24 9.97
CA TYR A 100 -5.63 -4.88 8.67
C TYR A 100 -6.34 -6.23 8.66
N LYS A 101 -6.88 -6.55 7.49
CA LYS A 101 -7.46 -7.86 7.20
C LYS A 101 -6.99 -8.29 5.83
N VAL A 102 -6.33 -9.44 5.77
CA VAL A 102 -6.16 -10.13 4.49
C VAL A 102 -7.53 -10.68 4.10
N LEU A 103 -8.03 -10.25 2.95
CA LEU A 103 -9.35 -10.63 2.45
C LEU A 103 -9.23 -11.96 1.69
N ASP A 104 -8.37 -12.01 0.67
CA ASP A 104 -8.10 -13.20 -0.13
C ASP A 104 -6.60 -13.39 -0.37
N GLN A 105 -6.17 -14.64 -0.48
CA GLN A 105 -4.81 -14.99 -0.88
C GLN A 105 -4.66 -15.20 -2.39
N LYS A 106 -5.76 -15.17 -3.16
CA LYS A 106 -5.75 -15.24 -4.64
C LYS A 106 -7.10 -14.77 -5.26
N PRO A 107 -7.15 -13.66 -6.02
CA PRO A 107 -6.09 -12.64 -6.11
C PRO A 107 -5.77 -12.11 -4.71
N TRP A 108 -4.53 -11.72 -4.49
CA TRP A 108 -4.13 -11.21 -3.19
C TRP A 108 -4.85 -9.90 -2.89
N SER A 109 -5.65 -9.87 -1.84
CA SER A 109 -6.43 -8.69 -1.46
C SER A 109 -6.29 -8.38 0.03
N MET A 110 -6.14 -7.10 0.36
CA MET A 110 -5.98 -6.62 1.73
C MET A 110 -6.82 -5.36 1.96
N TYR A 111 -7.44 -5.29 3.13
CA TYR A 111 -8.07 -4.08 3.63
C TYR A 111 -7.26 -3.51 4.79
N ILE A 112 -6.99 -2.21 4.74
CA ILE A 112 -6.28 -1.46 5.78
C ILE A 112 -7.17 -0.29 6.19
N GLU A 113 -7.48 -0.17 7.47
CA GLU A 113 -8.09 1.03 8.05
C GLU A 113 -7.07 1.75 8.91
N LEU A 114 -6.81 3.01 8.57
CA LEU A 114 -5.96 3.93 9.33
C LEU A 114 -6.86 4.66 10.33
N ILE A 115 -6.55 4.56 11.62
CA ILE A 115 -7.32 5.18 12.72
C ILE A 115 -6.39 6.00 13.61
N ASP A 116 -6.92 7.06 14.21
CA ASP A 116 -6.24 7.77 15.29
C ASP A 116 -6.05 6.85 16.51
N LEU A 117 -5.01 7.07 17.30
CA LEU A 117 -4.83 6.46 18.62
C LEU A 117 -5.79 7.02 19.67
#